data_AF-A0A3C1UAF3-F1
#
_entry.id   AF-A0A3C1UAF3-F1
#
_cell.length_a   1.000
_cell.length_b   1.000
_cell.length_c   1.000
_cell.angle_alpha   90.00
_cell.angle_beta   90.00
_cell.angle_gamma   90.00
#
_symmetry.space_group_name_H-M   'P 1'
#
loop_
_entity.id
_entity.type
_entity.pdbx_description
1 polymer ?
#
loop_
_entity_poly.entity_id
_entity_poly.type
_entity_poly.pdbx_seq_one_letter_code
_entity_poly.pdbx_strand_id
1 'polypeptide(L)'
;MSIFKYQNKDIYYEDIGEGEPLFFLHGNSASSSMFDSIVDLYSKDYRVIRIDFLGHGRSERLDGFPIELWYDEAMQTMALMKHLHLGKVNLIGTSGGAWVAINVALETPDLVNKVIADSFDGRALTPDFPLRLRLNRAESKTNEHAIRFYASCHGKDWEKIVDQDTESLLRFMEAKLPLFHKRLDGLNVPLLLTASKADDLIRSDREEEFDAIIREVREGKKHLFESGYHPAVVSNDREFASIVKEFLSNGLINKAR
;
A
#
# COMPACT_ATOMS: atom_id res chain seq x y z
N MET A 1 -19.22 6.42 10.38
CA MET A 1 -17.83 6.89 10.14
C MET A 1 -17.00 6.39 11.29
N SER A 2 -15.95 5.64 11.01
CA SER A 2 -15.14 5.01 12.04
C SER A 2 -13.84 5.78 12.20
N ILE A 3 -13.61 6.31 13.40
CA ILE A 3 -12.41 7.05 13.77
C ILE A 3 -11.78 6.33 14.96
N PHE A 4 -10.47 6.09 14.92
CA PHE A 4 -9.71 5.64 16.08
C PHE A 4 -8.55 6.58 16.40
N LYS A 5 -8.10 6.56 17.66
CA LYS A 5 -6.99 7.40 18.12
C LYS A 5 -5.65 6.68 17.99
N TYR A 6 -4.72 7.27 17.24
CA TYR A 6 -3.30 6.89 17.22
C TYR A 6 -2.47 8.07 17.69
N GLN A 7 -1.74 7.90 18.80
CA GLN A 7 -0.94 8.98 19.42
C GLN A 7 -1.73 10.29 19.60
N ASN A 8 -2.99 10.18 20.07
CA ASN A 8 -3.97 11.27 20.25
C ASN A 8 -4.50 11.93 18.96
N LYS A 9 -4.10 11.46 17.78
CA LYS A 9 -4.58 11.94 16.49
C LYS A 9 -5.71 11.08 15.96
N ASP A 10 -6.65 11.69 15.26
CA ASP A 10 -7.76 10.98 14.63
C ASP A 10 -7.33 10.30 13.33
N ILE A 11 -7.49 8.98 13.27
CA ILE A 11 -7.35 8.19 12.04
C ILE A 11 -8.71 7.71 11.59
N TYR A 12 -9.06 8.04 10.36
CA TYR A 12 -10.24 7.54 9.66
C TYR A 12 -9.97 6.15 9.08
N TYR A 13 -10.96 5.28 9.19
CA TYR A 13 -10.99 4.02 8.47
C TYR A 13 -12.43 3.64 8.10
N GLU A 14 -12.56 2.76 7.12
CA GLU A 14 -13.79 2.08 6.77
C GLU A 14 -13.66 0.58 7.00
N ASP A 15 -14.77 -0.04 7.35
CA ASP A 15 -14.88 -1.45 7.69
C ASP A 15 -16.16 -1.98 7.04
N ILE A 16 -15.98 -2.73 5.94
CA ILE A 16 -17.04 -3.06 4.98
C ILE A 16 -17.05 -4.56 4.75
N GLY A 17 -18.23 -5.17 4.81
CA GLY A 17 -18.39 -6.61 4.60
C GLY A 17 -18.09 -7.44 5.85
N GLU A 18 -18.02 -8.75 5.66
CA GLU A 18 -17.79 -9.75 6.72
C GLU A 18 -16.82 -10.83 6.21
N GLY A 19 -16.22 -11.60 7.11
CA GLY A 19 -15.28 -12.67 6.77
C GLY A 19 -13.85 -12.41 7.26
N GLU A 20 -12.86 -12.98 6.57
CA GLU A 20 -11.46 -12.78 6.92
C GLU A 20 -11.05 -11.30 6.72
N PRO A 21 -10.34 -10.68 7.68
CA PRO A 21 -9.92 -9.28 7.54
C PRO A 21 -8.94 -9.10 6.38
N LEU A 22 -9.21 -8.12 5.53
CA LEU A 22 -8.38 -7.74 4.39
C LEU A 22 -8.16 -6.23 4.40
N PHE A 23 -6.94 -5.79 4.69
CA PHE A 23 -6.57 -4.38 4.70
C PHE A 23 -6.19 -3.91 3.30
N PHE A 24 -6.65 -2.71 2.95
CA PHE A 24 -6.18 -1.97 1.78
C PHE A 24 -5.40 -0.74 2.24
N LEU A 25 -4.13 -0.68 1.84
CA LEU A 25 -3.17 0.35 2.22
C LEU A 25 -2.86 1.18 0.98
N HIS A 26 -3.25 2.46 1.00
CA HIS A 26 -3.12 3.36 -0.15
C HIS A 26 -1.67 3.74 -0.43
N GLY A 27 -1.41 4.20 -1.65
CA GLY A 27 -0.11 4.73 -2.05
C GLY A 27 0.16 6.14 -1.51
N ASN A 28 1.39 6.62 -1.75
CA ASN A 28 1.83 7.97 -1.43
C ASN A 28 0.84 9.01 -1.99
N SER A 29 0.60 10.09 -1.24
CA SER A 29 -0.27 11.19 -1.69
C SER A 29 -1.72 10.80 -2.04
N ALA A 30 -2.18 9.57 -1.74
CA ALA A 30 -3.53 9.10 -2.00
C ALA A 30 -4.35 8.99 -0.70
N SER A 31 -5.51 8.34 -0.78
CA SER A 31 -6.31 7.97 0.39
C SER A 31 -7.08 6.68 0.12
N SER A 32 -7.79 6.14 1.12
CA SER A 32 -8.63 4.95 0.98
C SER A 32 -9.69 5.06 -0.14
N SER A 33 -10.08 6.27 -0.54
CA SER A 33 -11.02 6.51 -1.64
C SER A 33 -10.51 5.99 -2.99
N MET A 34 -9.20 5.80 -3.16
CA MET A 34 -8.63 5.22 -4.38
C MET A 34 -9.16 3.81 -4.66
N PHE A 35 -9.69 3.13 -3.64
CA PHE A 35 -10.24 1.79 -3.75
C PHE A 35 -11.76 1.74 -3.91
N ASP A 36 -12.45 2.90 -4.01
CA ASP A 36 -13.92 2.95 -4.05
C ASP A 36 -14.52 2.16 -5.22
N SER A 37 -13.84 2.12 -6.37
CA SER A 37 -14.31 1.38 -7.54
C SER A 37 -14.12 -0.13 -7.44
N ILE A 38 -13.28 -0.61 -6.52
CA ILE A 38 -12.89 -2.03 -6.45
C ILE A 38 -13.31 -2.71 -5.15
N VAL A 39 -13.72 -1.97 -4.11
CA VAL A 39 -14.05 -2.53 -2.79
C VAL A 39 -15.13 -3.62 -2.86
N ASP A 40 -16.13 -3.44 -3.74
CA ASP A 40 -17.22 -4.39 -3.95
C ASP A 40 -16.80 -5.71 -4.60
N LEU A 41 -15.60 -5.75 -5.21
CA LEU A 41 -15.00 -6.99 -5.69
C LEU A 41 -14.56 -7.87 -4.52
N TYR A 42 -14.35 -7.33 -3.31
CA TYR A 42 -13.81 -8.05 -2.15
C TYR A 42 -14.78 -8.16 -0.98
N SER A 43 -15.60 -7.12 -0.74
CA SER A 43 -16.46 -7.00 0.45
C SER A 43 -17.54 -8.09 0.59
N LYS A 44 -17.77 -8.89 -0.46
CA LYS A 44 -18.68 -10.04 -0.43
C LYS A 44 -18.09 -11.27 0.26
N ASP A 45 -16.75 -11.40 0.23
CA ASP A 45 -16.03 -12.58 0.72
C ASP A 45 -15.10 -12.25 1.89
N TYR A 46 -14.77 -10.97 2.07
CA TYR A 46 -13.83 -10.48 3.08
C TYR A 46 -14.41 -9.30 3.85
N ARG A 47 -13.99 -9.18 5.12
CA ARG A 47 -14.16 -7.94 5.89
C ARG A 47 -13.05 -6.98 5.45
N VAL A 48 -13.39 -6.05 4.58
CA VAL A 48 -12.44 -5.11 3.99
C VAL A 48 -12.26 -3.91 4.93
N ILE A 49 -11.01 -3.69 5.36
CA ILE A 49 -10.62 -2.53 6.15
C ILE A 49 -9.78 -1.60 5.27
N ARG A 50 -10.20 -0.35 5.11
CA ARG A 50 -9.44 0.66 4.38
C ARG A 50 -9.10 1.80 5.31
N ILE A 51 -7.84 2.16 5.41
CA ILE A 51 -7.32 3.19 6.31
C ILE A 51 -6.95 4.43 5.50
N ASP A 52 -7.25 5.62 6.03
CA ASP A 52 -6.57 6.85 5.60
C ASP A 52 -5.41 7.08 6.57
N PHE A 53 -4.16 7.05 6.11
CA PHE A 53 -3.05 7.35 7.01
C PHE A 53 -3.11 8.81 7.51
N LEU A 54 -2.49 9.09 8.65
CA LEU A 54 -2.39 10.47 9.16
C LEU A 54 -1.85 11.41 8.08
N GLY A 55 -2.42 12.61 8.00
CA GLY A 55 -2.15 13.58 6.93
C GLY A 55 -2.92 13.33 5.63
N HIS A 56 -3.45 12.13 5.41
CA HIS A 56 -4.17 11.74 4.20
C HIS A 56 -5.70 11.67 4.40
N GLY A 57 -6.43 11.65 3.28
CA GLY A 57 -7.86 11.38 3.24
C GLY A 57 -8.70 12.22 4.21
N ARG A 58 -9.41 11.53 5.10
CA ARG A 58 -10.24 12.09 6.19
C ARG A 58 -9.56 12.03 7.56
N SER A 59 -8.36 11.50 7.65
CA SER A 59 -7.56 11.48 8.87
C SER A 59 -7.04 12.87 9.22
N GLU A 60 -6.67 13.04 10.50
CA GLU A 60 -6.14 14.29 11.02
C GLU A 60 -4.95 14.78 10.19
N ARG A 61 -5.00 16.05 9.78
CA ARG A 61 -3.93 16.69 9.00
C ARG A 61 -2.67 16.85 9.84
N LEU A 62 -1.51 16.79 9.17
CA LEU A 62 -0.21 17.03 9.79
C LEU A 62 0.39 18.35 9.30
N ASP A 63 1.19 18.99 10.15
CA ASP A 63 1.99 20.16 9.75
C ASP A 63 3.15 19.76 8.81
N GLY A 64 3.60 18.51 8.90
CA GLY A 64 4.52 17.87 7.98
C GLY A 64 4.55 16.37 8.24
N PHE A 65 4.81 15.60 7.18
CA PHE A 65 4.93 14.15 7.30
C PHE A 65 6.24 13.74 7.98
N PRO A 66 6.24 12.61 8.71
CA PRO A 66 7.47 12.04 9.24
C PRO A 66 8.40 11.62 8.10
N ILE A 67 9.72 11.71 8.35
CA ILE A 67 10.72 11.32 7.34
C ILE A 67 10.63 9.83 7.01
N GLU A 68 10.43 8.96 8.02
CA GLU A 68 10.19 7.52 7.86
C GLU A 68 8.70 7.24 7.63
N LEU A 69 8.11 7.87 6.60
CA LEU A 69 6.67 7.85 6.33
C LEU A 69 6.08 6.44 6.31
N TRP A 70 6.62 5.55 5.48
CA TRP A 70 6.10 4.19 5.32
C TRP A 70 6.18 3.34 6.60
N TYR A 71 7.18 3.59 7.45
CA TYR A 71 7.28 2.87 8.72
C TYR A 71 6.26 3.41 9.74
N ASP A 72 6.06 4.73 9.81
CA ASP A 72 5.00 5.29 10.67
C ASP A 72 3.60 4.82 10.21
N GLU A 73 3.34 4.76 8.91
CA GLU A 73 2.10 4.19 8.37
C GLU A 73 1.93 2.70 8.71
N ALA A 74 3.03 1.94 8.80
CA ALA A 74 2.99 0.55 9.24
C ALA A 74 2.62 0.46 10.73
N MET A 75 3.16 1.36 11.56
CA MET A 75 2.80 1.48 12.97
C MET A 75 1.31 1.85 13.14
N GLN A 76 0.79 2.76 12.31
CA GLN A 76 -0.64 3.11 12.28
C GLN A 76 -1.51 1.89 11.92
N THR A 77 -1.10 1.11 10.91
CA THR A 77 -1.81 -0.11 10.50
C THR A 77 -1.85 -1.14 11.63
N MET A 78 -0.71 -1.42 12.28
CA MET A 78 -0.65 -2.33 13.42
C MET A 78 -1.50 -1.84 14.61
N ALA A 79 -1.53 -0.53 14.85
CA ALA A 79 -2.37 0.06 15.87
C ALA A 79 -3.86 -0.13 15.57
N LEU A 80 -4.28 0.01 14.30
CA LEU A 80 -5.65 -0.24 13.87
C LEU A 80 -6.03 -1.72 14.00
N MET A 81 -5.13 -2.64 13.60
CA MET A 81 -5.34 -4.08 13.79
C MET A 81 -5.61 -4.44 15.26
N LYS A 82 -4.82 -3.85 16.17
CA LYS A 82 -5.01 -4.02 17.61
C LYS A 82 -6.29 -3.38 18.12
N HIS A 83 -6.61 -2.17 17.66
CA HIS A 83 -7.83 -1.45 18.03
C HIS A 83 -9.10 -2.23 17.67
N LEU A 84 -9.11 -2.86 16.50
CA LEU A 84 -10.22 -3.67 16.01
C LEU A 84 -10.24 -5.09 16.59
N HIS A 85 -9.30 -5.43 17.49
CA HIS A 85 -9.15 -6.74 18.10
C HIS A 85 -9.09 -7.88 17.07
N LEU A 86 -8.38 -7.66 15.96
CA LEU A 86 -8.28 -8.63 14.88
C LEU A 86 -7.28 -9.74 15.22
N GLY A 87 -7.58 -10.95 14.73
CA GLY A 87 -6.60 -12.02 14.63
C GLY A 87 -5.63 -11.79 13.47
N LYS A 88 -5.28 -12.87 12.74
CA LYS A 88 -4.49 -12.71 11.52
C LYS A 88 -5.26 -11.95 10.44
N VAL A 89 -4.57 -11.05 9.75
CA VAL A 89 -5.13 -10.24 8.65
C VAL A 89 -4.39 -10.49 7.35
N ASN A 90 -5.06 -10.25 6.23
CA ASN A 90 -4.44 -10.17 4.91
C ASN A 90 -4.19 -8.70 4.57
N LEU A 91 -3.11 -8.39 3.86
CA LEU A 91 -2.74 -7.03 3.49
C LEU A 91 -2.62 -6.89 1.98
N ILE A 92 -3.28 -5.90 1.39
CA ILE A 92 -3.04 -5.41 0.03
C ILE A 92 -2.49 -3.99 0.17
N GLY A 93 -1.23 -3.80 -0.22
CA GLY A 93 -0.60 -2.49 -0.28
C GLY A 93 -0.18 -2.16 -1.69
N THR A 94 -0.43 -0.93 -2.12
CA THR A 94 -0.05 -0.45 -3.46
C THR A 94 0.87 0.75 -3.39
N SER A 95 1.88 0.82 -4.26
CA SER A 95 2.87 1.89 -4.29
C SER A 95 3.51 2.09 -2.90
N GLY A 96 3.39 3.27 -2.30
CA GLY A 96 3.76 3.53 -0.90
C GLY A 96 3.27 2.46 0.08
N GLY A 97 1.99 2.10 -0.03
CA GLY A 97 1.33 1.10 0.81
C GLY A 97 1.91 -0.31 0.68
N ALA A 98 2.63 -0.64 -0.40
CA ALA A 98 3.33 -1.92 -0.52
C ALA A 98 4.49 -2.04 0.48
N TRP A 99 5.27 -0.96 0.67
CA TRP A 99 6.30 -0.93 1.72
C TRP A 99 5.67 -0.97 3.11
N VAL A 100 4.54 -0.32 3.30
CA VAL A 100 3.77 -0.38 4.56
C VAL A 100 3.37 -1.83 4.85
N ALA A 101 2.74 -2.52 3.90
CA ALA A 101 2.26 -3.90 4.07
C ALA A 101 3.39 -4.87 4.44
N ILE A 102 4.54 -4.75 3.78
CA ILE A 102 5.72 -5.60 4.04
C ILE A 102 6.31 -5.27 5.41
N ASN A 103 6.44 -3.99 5.80
CA ASN A 103 6.92 -3.61 7.12
C ASN A 103 5.99 -4.13 8.23
N VAL A 104 4.66 -4.06 8.06
CA VAL A 104 3.69 -4.67 9.01
C VAL A 104 3.97 -6.17 9.16
N ALA A 105 4.13 -6.90 8.05
CA ALA A 105 4.37 -8.33 8.08
C ALA A 105 5.73 -8.73 8.70
N LEU A 106 6.75 -7.90 8.52
CA LEU A 106 8.06 -8.08 9.17
C LEU A 106 8.01 -7.76 10.67
N GLU A 107 7.19 -6.78 11.08
CA GLU A 107 7.07 -6.38 12.48
C GLU A 107 6.19 -7.33 13.29
N THR A 108 5.11 -7.83 12.69
CA THR A 108 4.13 -8.68 13.35
C THR A 108 3.74 -9.89 12.48
N PRO A 109 4.68 -10.81 12.21
CA PRO A 109 4.40 -11.99 11.36
C PRO A 109 3.30 -12.89 11.95
N ASP A 110 3.07 -12.85 13.26
CA ASP A 110 2.02 -13.64 13.92
C ASP A 110 0.61 -13.09 13.69
N LEU A 111 0.47 -11.82 13.30
CA LEU A 111 -0.82 -11.17 13.00
C LEU A 111 -1.05 -10.98 11.50
N VAL A 112 -0.13 -11.41 10.64
CA VAL A 112 -0.31 -11.35 9.19
C VAL A 112 -0.43 -12.76 8.63
N ASN A 113 -1.42 -12.96 7.75
CA ASN A 113 -1.62 -14.19 7.02
C ASN A 113 -0.89 -14.16 5.68
N LYS A 114 -1.19 -13.16 4.84
CA LYS A 114 -0.62 -13.01 3.49
C LYS A 114 -0.48 -11.54 3.12
N VAL A 115 0.51 -11.24 2.28
CA VAL A 115 0.77 -9.90 1.76
C VAL A 115 0.68 -9.89 0.24
N ILE A 116 -0.02 -8.92 -0.29
CA ILE A 116 -0.02 -8.54 -1.70
C ILE A 116 0.62 -7.15 -1.78
N ALA A 117 1.77 -7.06 -2.46
CA ALA A 117 2.53 -5.84 -2.66
C ALA A 117 2.47 -5.45 -4.13
N ASP A 118 1.78 -4.36 -4.43
CA ASP A 118 1.42 -3.94 -5.78
C ASP A 118 2.14 -2.67 -6.23
N SER A 119 2.57 -2.62 -7.48
CA SER A 119 3.06 -1.43 -8.18
C SER A 119 4.05 -0.58 -7.36
N PHE A 120 5.19 -1.15 -6.94
CA PHE A 120 6.23 -0.47 -6.15
C PHE A 120 7.66 -0.75 -6.63
N ASP A 121 8.65 0.05 -6.19
CA ASP A 121 10.04 -0.02 -6.67
C ASP A 121 10.91 -1.13 -6.01
N GLY A 122 10.34 -1.95 -5.12
CA GLY A 122 11.05 -3.08 -4.52
C GLY A 122 11.96 -2.69 -3.36
N ARG A 123 13.16 -3.27 -3.30
CA ARG A 123 14.09 -3.18 -2.14
C ARG A 123 14.93 -1.91 -2.09
N ALA A 124 14.96 -1.16 -3.18
CA ALA A 124 15.67 0.10 -3.26
C ALA A 124 14.96 1.01 -4.27
N LEU A 125 14.98 2.31 -3.98
CA LEU A 125 14.57 3.33 -4.95
C LEU A 125 15.68 3.45 -6.03
N THR A 126 15.28 3.70 -7.27
CA THR A 126 16.23 3.91 -8.37
C THR A 126 16.93 5.27 -8.22
N PRO A 127 18.16 5.44 -8.73
CA PRO A 127 18.89 6.71 -8.62
C PRO A 127 18.16 7.93 -9.22
N ASP A 128 17.31 7.71 -10.21
CA ASP A 128 16.50 8.74 -10.87
C ASP A 128 15.17 9.02 -10.17
N PHE A 129 14.80 8.27 -9.13
CA PHE A 129 13.56 8.45 -8.39
C PHE A 129 13.33 9.89 -7.91
N PRO A 130 14.31 10.63 -7.33
CA PRO A 130 14.09 12.03 -6.93
C PRO A 130 13.73 12.95 -8.09
N LEU A 131 14.30 12.70 -9.27
CA LEU A 131 14.00 13.47 -10.48
C LEU A 131 12.59 13.14 -10.97
N ARG A 132 12.25 11.84 -11.07
CA ARG A 132 10.91 11.38 -11.45
C ARG A 132 9.84 11.93 -10.51
N LEU A 133 10.06 11.89 -9.20
CA LEU A 133 9.14 12.42 -8.20
C LEU A 133 8.87 13.92 -8.41
N ARG A 134 9.91 14.72 -8.63
CA ARG A 134 9.76 16.17 -8.89
C ARG A 134 9.03 16.47 -10.20
N LEU A 135 9.33 15.72 -11.26
CA LEU A 135 8.67 15.86 -12.56
C LEU A 135 7.18 15.48 -12.48
N ASN A 136 6.88 14.31 -11.88
CA ASN A 136 5.52 13.85 -11.65
C ASN A 136 4.73 14.87 -10.81
N ARG A 137 5.36 15.43 -9.77
CA ARG A 137 4.72 16.47 -8.96
C ARG A 137 4.44 17.73 -9.77
N ALA A 138 5.41 18.22 -10.54
CA ALA A 138 5.22 19.39 -11.38
C ALA A 138 4.10 19.18 -12.41
N GLU A 139 4.07 18.03 -13.08
CA GLU A 139 3.03 17.67 -14.05
C GLU A 139 1.65 17.57 -13.38
N SER A 140 1.57 16.96 -12.20
CA SER A 140 0.30 16.76 -11.48
C SER A 140 -0.43 18.06 -11.13
N LYS A 141 0.27 19.20 -11.08
CA LYS A 141 -0.33 20.52 -10.82
C LYS A 141 -1.09 21.07 -12.03
N THR A 142 -0.84 20.55 -13.23
CA THR A 142 -1.50 20.98 -14.48
C THR A 142 -2.31 19.87 -15.14
N ASN A 143 -2.06 18.60 -14.79
CA ASN A 143 -2.80 17.47 -15.32
C ASN A 143 -4.18 17.36 -14.65
N GLU A 144 -5.25 17.56 -15.43
CA GLU A 144 -6.62 17.55 -14.89
C GLU A 144 -7.03 16.24 -14.22
N HIS A 145 -6.54 15.09 -14.71
CA HIS A 145 -6.84 13.80 -14.12
C HIS A 145 -6.18 13.67 -12.75
N ALA A 146 -4.92 14.08 -12.63
CA ALA A 146 -4.20 14.11 -11.35
C ALA A 146 -4.86 15.07 -10.36
N ILE A 147 -5.22 16.28 -10.79
CA ILE A 147 -5.95 17.25 -9.95
C ILE A 147 -7.24 16.65 -9.43
N ARG A 148 -8.06 16.03 -10.31
CA ARG A 148 -9.32 15.39 -9.90
C ARG A 148 -9.10 14.25 -8.92
N PHE A 149 -8.07 13.42 -9.14
CA PHE A 149 -7.72 12.31 -8.25
C PHE A 149 -7.28 12.79 -6.87
N TYR A 150 -6.36 13.73 -6.77
CA TYR A 150 -5.90 14.22 -5.48
C TYR A 150 -6.97 15.05 -4.76
N ALA A 151 -7.76 15.82 -5.49
CA ALA A 151 -8.90 16.54 -4.92
C ALA A 151 -9.99 15.59 -4.40
N SER A 152 -10.20 14.43 -5.03
CA SER A 152 -11.14 13.42 -4.52
C SER A 152 -10.61 12.71 -3.28
N CYS A 153 -9.28 12.56 -3.14
CA CYS A 153 -8.66 12.01 -1.95
C CYS A 153 -8.71 12.98 -0.76
N HIS A 154 -8.35 14.25 -0.97
CA HIS A 154 -8.07 15.17 0.15
C HIS A 154 -9.02 16.35 0.26
N GLY A 155 -9.79 16.66 -0.78
CA GLY A 155 -10.62 17.86 -0.84
C GLY A 155 -9.82 19.10 -1.21
N LYS A 156 -10.15 20.25 -0.62
CA LYS A 156 -9.64 21.56 -1.06
C LYS A 156 -8.16 21.79 -0.78
N ASP A 157 -7.60 21.10 0.21
CA ASP A 157 -6.20 21.25 0.63
C ASP A 157 -5.26 20.23 -0.03
N TRP A 158 -5.73 19.48 -1.04
CA TRP A 158 -4.98 18.42 -1.70
C TRP A 158 -3.57 18.85 -2.12
N GLU A 159 -3.39 20.05 -2.67
CA GLU A 159 -2.07 20.51 -3.11
C GLU A 159 -1.05 20.54 -1.99
N LYS A 160 -1.46 20.99 -0.80
CA LYS A 160 -0.62 21.04 0.39
C LYS A 160 -0.20 19.63 0.81
N ILE A 161 -1.14 18.68 0.79
CA ILE A 161 -0.87 17.30 1.21
C ILE A 161 0.12 16.63 0.27
N VAL A 162 -0.11 16.74 -1.05
CA VAL A 162 0.81 16.16 -2.05
C VAL A 162 2.18 16.84 -2.00
N ASP A 163 2.25 18.16 -1.77
CA ASP A 163 3.52 18.88 -1.60
C ASP A 163 4.27 18.42 -0.33
N GLN A 164 3.59 18.24 0.80
CA GLN A 164 4.19 17.75 2.05
C GLN A 164 4.69 16.30 1.92
N ASP A 165 3.91 15.43 1.26
CA ASP A 165 4.26 14.03 1.02
C ASP A 165 5.51 13.96 0.11
N THR A 166 5.50 14.70 -1.00
CA THR A 166 6.65 14.84 -1.91
C THR A 166 7.92 15.28 -1.17
N GLU A 167 7.81 16.31 -0.32
CA GLU A 167 8.94 16.79 0.49
C GLU A 167 9.43 15.73 1.48
N SER A 168 8.53 14.94 2.07
CA SER A 168 8.94 13.86 2.96
C SER A 168 9.75 12.78 2.25
N LEU A 169 9.30 12.37 1.07
CA LEU A 169 10.01 11.39 0.27
C LEU A 169 11.39 11.89 -0.18
N LEU A 170 11.50 13.17 -0.56
CA LEU A 170 12.78 13.80 -0.88
C LEU A 170 13.75 13.76 0.32
N ARG A 171 13.28 14.15 1.51
CA ARG A 171 14.08 14.08 2.75
C ARG A 171 14.49 12.65 3.10
N PHE A 172 13.59 11.67 2.95
CA PHE A 172 13.89 10.26 3.16
C PHE A 172 15.06 9.79 2.29
N MET A 173 15.07 10.18 1.02
CA MET A 173 16.15 9.82 0.08
C MET A 173 17.46 10.53 0.40
N GLU A 174 17.42 11.82 0.76
CA GLU A 174 18.60 12.57 1.18
C GLU A 174 19.24 11.96 2.43
N ALA A 175 18.42 11.49 3.36
CA ALA A 175 18.86 10.80 4.57
C ALA A 175 19.31 9.34 4.31
N LYS A 176 19.06 8.78 3.11
CA LYS A 176 19.41 7.41 2.72
C LYS A 176 18.90 6.35 3.71
N LEU A 177 17.66 6.54 4.17
CA LEU A 177 17.02 5.65 5.12
C LEU A 177 16.61 4.32 4.45
N PRO A 178 16.56 3.21 5.20
CA PRO A 178 16.15 1.92 4.67
C PRO A 178 14.63 1.87 4.42
N LEU A 179 14.20 1.26 3.31
CA LEU A 179 12.78 1.05 3.01
C LEU A 179 12.10 0.03 3.95
N PHE A 180 12.90 -0.90 4.48
CA PHE A 180 12.46 -1.92 5.42
C PHE A 180 13.29 -1.86 6.70
N HIS A 181 12.63 -1.87 7.86
CA HIS A 181 13.31 -1.82 9.15
C HIS A 181 13.89 -3.18 9.58
N LYS A 182 13.39 -4.26 8.97
CA LYS A 182 13.92 -5.61 9.11
C LYS A 182 14.28 -6.18 7.73
N ARG A 183 15.15 -7.18 7.72
CA ARG A 183 15.57 -7.86 6.50
C ARG A 183 14.42 -8.67 5.91
N LEU A 184 14.34 -8.72 4.58
CA LEU A 184 13.28 -9.46 3.89
C LEU A 184 13.39 -10.98 4.04
N ASP A 185 14.59 -11.50 4.30
CA ASP A 185 14.79 -12.93 4.66
C ASP A 185 14.08 -13.33 5.97
N GLY A 186 13.65 -12.35 6.78
CA GLY A 186 12.79 -12.54 7.95
C GLY A 186 11.29 -12.61 7.63
N LEU A 187 10.86 -12.37 6.40
CA LEU A 187 9.45 -12.39 6.00
C LEU A 187 8.94 -13.85 5.96
N ASN A 188 8.17 -14.24 6.97
CA ASN A 188 7.68 -15.61 7.17
C ASN A 188 6.24 -15.83 6.70
N VAL A 189 5.65 -14.87 6.00
CA VAL A 189 4.30 -14.96 5.42
C VAL A 189 4.38 -15.02 3.90
N PRO A 190 3.44 -15.68 3.21
CA PRO A 190 3.38 -15.67 1.76
C PRO A 190 3.24 -14.24 1.21
N LEU A 191 4.07 -13.93 0.21
CA LEU A 191 4.11 -12.66 -0.50
C LEU A 191 3.73 -12.85 -1.97
N LEU A 192 2.75 -12.07 -2.45
CA LEU A 192 2.46 -11.90 -3.86
C LEU A 192 2.87 -10.51 -4.31
N LEU A 193 3.76 -10.44 -5.30
CA LEU A 193 4.19 -9.21 -5.95
C LEU A 193 3.38 -9.00 -7.23
N THR A 194 2.82 -7.80 -7.41
CA THR A 194 2.02 -7.47 -8.59
C THR A 194 2.46 -6.15 -9.19
N ALA A 195 2.38 -6.03 -10.51
CA ALA A 195 2.54 -4.76 -11.23
C ALA A 195 2.07 -4.93 -12.67
N SER A 196 1.78 -3.82 -13.35
CA SER A 196 1.66 -3.83 -14.80
C SER A 196 3.04 -3.70 -15.46
N LYS A 197 3.29 -4.40 -16.56
CA LYS A 197 4.47 -4.20 -17.41
C LYS A 197 4.49 -2.83 -18.08
N ALA A 198 3.33 -2.19 -18.21
CA ALA A 198 3.17 -0.87 -18.81
C ALA A 198 3.22 0.29 -17.79
N ASP A 199 3.36 -0.01 -16.49
CA ASP A 199 3.47 1.01 -15.43
C ASP A 199 4.78 1.81 -15.58
N ASP A 200 4.73 3.08 -15.94
CA ASP A 200 5.92 3.92 -16.15
C ASP A 200 6.35 4.71 -14.89
N LEU A 201 5.60 4.57 -13.78
CA LEU A 201 5.87 5.26 -12.53
C LEU A 201 6.79 4.47 -11.59
N ILE A 202 6.99 3.18 -11.85
CA ILE A 202 7.96 2.34 -11.14
C ILE A 202 9.11 1.95 -12.05
N ARG A 203 10.20 1.48 -11.46
CA ARG A 203 11.41 1.02 -12.13
C ARG A 203 11.14 0.12 -13.34
N SER A 204 11.93 0.30 -14.40
CA SER A 204 11.78 -0.46 -15.65
C SER A 204 12.20 -1.93 -15.49
N ASP A 205 13.12 -2.22 -14.58
CA ASP A 205 13.64 -3.56 -14.25
C ASP A 205 12.84 -4.22 -13.11
N ARG A 206 11.54 -3.94 -13.03
CA ARG A 206 10.65 -4.46 -11.97
C ARG A 206 10.61 -5.98 -11.93
N GLU A 207 10.70 -6.63 -13.09
CA GLU A 207 10.61 -8.08 -13.18
C GLU A 207 11.82 -8.73 -12.50
N GLU A 208 13.02 -8.21 -12.80
CA GLU A 208 14.28 -8.63 -12.19
C GLU A 208 14.31 -8.31 -10.70
N GLU A 209 13.81 -7.14 -10.30
CA GLU A 209 13.71 -6.77 -8.88
C GLU A 209 12.77 -7.70 -8.12
N PHE A 210 11.59 -8.00 -8.68
CA PHE A 210 10.64 -8.91 -8.06
C PHE A 210 11.20 -10.33 -7.95
N ASP A 211 11.94 -10.80 -8.97
CA ASP A 211 12.66 -12.07 -8.86
C ASP A 211 13.71 -12.07 -7.75
N ALA A 212 14.41 -10.95 -7.57
CA ALA A 212 15.41 -10.83 -6.51
C ALA A 212 14.76 -10.82 -5.12
N ILE A 213 13.59 -10.19 -4.95
CA ILE A 213 12.79 -10.29 -3.72
C ILE A 213 12.36 -11.73 -3.47
N ILE A 214 11.82 -12.43 -4.48
CA ILE A 214 11.35 -13.82 -4.37
C ILE A 214 12.48 -14.77 -3.93
N ARG A 215 13.72 -14.53 -4.36
CA ARG A 215 14.89 -15.31 -3.93
C ARG A 215 15.29 -15.06 -2.46
N GLU A 216 14.89 -13.92 -1.89
CA GLU A 216 15.24 -13.51 -0.53
C GLU A 216 14.18 -13.92 0.49
N VAL A 217 12.90 -13.84 0.14
CA VAL A 217 11.78 -14.21 1.03
C VAL A 217 11.53 -15.72 1.05
N ARG A 218 10.87 -16.20 2.10
CA ARG A 218 10.58 -17.63 2.28
C ARG A 218 9.57 -18.19 1.28
N GLU A 219 8.51 -17.44 0.99
CA GLU A 219 7.45 -17.84 0.06
C GLU A 219 6.99 -16.61 -0.74
N GLY A 220 7.51 -16.48 -1.96
CA GLY A 220 7.21 -15.38 -2.85
C GLY A 220 6.65 -15.86 -4.19
N LYS A 221 5.67 -15.13 -4.72
CA LYS A 221 5.15 -15.26 -6.08
C LYS A 221 5.09 -13.87 -6.73
N LYS A 222 5.13 -13.81 -8.06
CA LYS A 222 4.87 -12.58 -8.81
C LYS A 222 3.80 -12.81 -9.88
N HIS A 223 3.04 -11.76 -10.18
CA HIS A 223 2.19 -11.69 -11.35
C HIS A 223 2.38 -10.32 -12.02
N LEU A 224 2.72 -10.32 -13.31
CA LEU A 224 2.91 -9.10 -14.08
C LEU A 224 1.84 -9.03 -15.18
N PHE A 225 0.97 -8.01 -15.11
CA PHE A 225 -0.05 -7.79 -16.12
C PHE A 225 0.58 -7.25 -17.40
N GLU A 226 0.13 -7.71 -18.58
CA GLU A 226 0.67 -7.25 -19.87
C GLU A 226 0.35 -5.77 -20.16
N SER A 227 -0.75 -5.24 -19.61
CA SER A 227 -1.17 -3.85 -19.77
C SER A 227 -1.81 -3.32 -18.49
N GLY A 228 -2.08 -2.02 -18.41
CA GLY A 228 -2.55 -1.34 -17.20
C GLY A 228 -1.70 -0.09 -16.90
N TYR A 229 -2.23 0.79 -16.07
CA TYR A 229 -1.54 1.98 -15.58
C TYR A 229 -1.29 1.86 -14.07
N HIS A 230 -0.51 2.78 -13.50
CA HIS A 230 -0.23 2.78 -12.07
C HIS A 230 -1.46 3.18 -11.22
N PRO A 231 -1.87 2.40 -10.21
CA PRO A 231 -1.40 1.05 -9.86
C PRO A 231 -2.23 -0.08 -10.50
N ALA A 232 -1.65 -1.28 -10.58
CA ALA A 232 -2.31 -2.43 -11.19
C ALA A 232 -3.57 -2.88 -10.43
N VAL A 233 -3.63 -2.68 -9.10
CA VAL A 233 -4.83 -2.97 -8.30
C VAL A 233 -6.09 -2.23 -8.78
N VAL A 234 -5.93 -1.04 -9.38
CA VAL A 234 -7.03 -0.25 -9.93
C VAL A 234 -7.16 -0.45 -11.43
N SER A 235 -6.05 -0.47 -12.17
CA SER A 235 -6.09 -0.53 -13.63
C SER A 235 -6.39 -1.92 -14.20
N ASN A 236 -6.19 -2.98 -13.41
CA ASN A 236 -6.51 -4.37 -13.75
C ASN A 236 -7.58 -4.97 -12.82
N ASP A 237 -8.43 -4.13 -12.21
CA ASP A 237 -9.42 -4.41 -11.16
C ASP A 237 -9.93 -5.87 -11.03
N ARG A 238 -10.65 -6.39 -12.02
CA ARG A 238 -11.31 -7.71 -11.97
C ARG A 238 -10.33 -8.86 -12.06
N GLU A 239 -9.33 -8.74 -12.92
CA GLU A 239 -8.29 -9.74 -13.09
C GLU A 239 -7.40 -9.78 -11.84
N PHE A 240 -7.02 -8.60 -11.34
CA PHE A 240 -6.30 -8.42 -10.09
C PHE A 240 -7.06 -9.05 -8.92
N ALA A 241 -8.36 -8.75 -8.77
CA ALA A 241 -9.19 -9.34 -7.72
C ALA A 241 -9.27 -10.87 -7.84
N SER A 242 -9.36 -11.42 -9.06
CA SER A 242 -9.34 -12.88 -9.26
C SER A 242 -8.04 -13.51 -8.77
N ILE A 243 -6.89 -12.96 -9.17
CA ILE A 243 -5.56 -13.46 -8.78
C ILE A 243 -5.36 -13.36 -7.27
N VAL A 244 -5.76 -12.24 -6.67
CA VAL A 244 -5.65 -12.04 -5.22
C VAL A 244 -6.53 -13.03 -4.47
N LYS A 245 -7.78 -13.25 -4.88
CA LYS A 245 -8.66 -14.22 -4.23
C LYS A 245 -8.13 -15.64 -4.34
N GLU A 246 -7.59 -16.01 -5.50
CA GLU A 246 -6.90 -17.29 -5.67
C GLU A 246 -5.70 -17.40 -4.71
N PHE A 247 -4.86 -16.37 -4.65
CA PHE A 247 -3.72 -16.34 -3.74
C PHE A 247 -4.14 -16.43 -2.27
N LEU A 248 -5.20 -15.72 -1.86
CA LEU A 248 -5.73 -15.73 -0.50
C LEU A 248 -6.33 -17.09 -0.11
N SER A 249 -7.08 -17.72 -1.02
CA SER A 249 -7.72 -19.03 -0.79
C SER A 249 -6.75 -20.22 -0.81
N ASN A 250 -5.65 -20.14 -1.59
CA ASN A 250 -4.63 -21.18 -1.66
C ASN A 250 -3.87 -21.31 -0.32
N GLY A 251 -4.37 -22.18 0.56
CA GLY A 251 -3.91 -22.35 1.95
C GLY A 251 -5.04 -22.79 2.90
N LEU A 252 -6.30 -22.56 2.50
CA LEU A 252 -7.50 -23.06 3.17
C LEU A 252 -7.88 -24.50 2.77
N ILE A 253 -6.90 -25.33 2.37
CA ILE A 253 -7.13 -26.77 2.37
C ILE A 253 -7.23 -27.17 3.84
N ASN A 254 -8.46 -27.09 4.35
CA ASN A 254 -8.91 -27.77 5.53
C ASN A 254 -8.35 -29.19 5.47
N LYS A 255 -7.51 -29.51 6.45
CA LYS A 255 -7.39 -30.89 6.94
C LYS A 255 -8.78 -31.32 7.42
N ALA A 256 -9.65 -31.67 6.49
CA ALA A 256 -10.74 -32.57 6.77
C ALA A 256 -10.09 -33.94 7.01
N ARG A 257 -10.01 -34.30 8.29
CA ARG A 257 -9.82 -35.69 8.72
C ARG A 257 -11.01 -36.54 8.30
#